data_AF-A0A382Q1S8-F1
#
_entry.id   AF-A0A382Q1S8-F1
#
_cell.length_a   1.000
_cell.length_b   1.000
_cell.length_c   1.000
_cell.angle_alpha   90.00
_cell.angle_beta   90.00
_cell.angle_gamma   90.00
#
_symmetry.space_group_name_H-M   'P 1'
#
loop_
_entity.id
_entity.type
_entity.pdbx_description
1 polymer ?
#
loop_
_entity_poly.entity_id
_entity_poly.type
_entity_poly.pdbx_seq_one_letter_code
_entity_poly.pdbx_strand_id
1 'polypeptide(L)' 'ESPYNTYLNEGLPIGPINSPGLKSIIAALYPAESEYIYFVARGDGYHTFSRTQEEHNFAKRKLNSLRKKVSRERLLRKKR' A
#
# COMPACT_ATOMS: atom_id res chain seq x y z
N GLU A 1 -18.97 10.36 -12.23
CA GLU A 1 -18.47 9.30 -11.31
C GLU A 1 -17.80 8.20 -12.13
N SER A 2 -16.86 7.43 -11.55
CA SER A 2 -16.10 6.40 -12.29
C SER A 2 -16.40 5.01 -11.72
N PRO A 3 -16.76 4.02 -12.57
CA PRO A 3 -17.01 2.64 -12.15
C PRO A 3 -15.72 1.90 -11.69
N TYR A 4 -14.55 2.51 -11.85
CA TYR A 4 -13.27 1.97 -11.39
C TYR A 4 -12.87 2.43 -9.98
N ASN A 5 -13.62 3.35 -9.35
CA ASN A 5 -13.25 3.88 -8.04
C ASN A 5 -13.70 2.93 -6.91
N THR A 6 -12.79 2.10 -6.42
CA THR A 6 -13.04 1.13 -5.34
C THR A 6 -13.18 1.76 -3.95
N TYR A 7 -13.02 3.09 -3.80
CA TYR A 7 -13.43 3.79 -2.58
C TYR A 7 -14.94 4.07 -2.52
N LEU A 8 -15.61 4.09 -3.68
CA LEU A 8 -17.03 4.42 -3.79
C LEU A 8 -17.88 3.21 -4.19
N ASN A 9 -17.31 2.26 -4.92
CA ASN A 9 -17.99 1.07 -5.41
C ASN A 9 -17.39 -0.17 -4.73
N GLU A 10 -18.24 -1.02 -4.16
CA GLU A 10 -17.81 -2.28 -3.53
C GLU A 10 -17.48 -3.36 -4.57
N GLY A 11 -16.59 -4.28 -4.20
CA GLY A 11 -16.17 -5.39 -5.06
C GLY A 11 -15.03 -5.01 -6.03
N LEU A 12 -14.90 -5.82 -7.09
CA LEU A 12 -13.89 -5.60 -8.12
C LEU A 12 -14.36 -4.54 -9.13
N PRO A 13 -13.44 -3.77 -9.74
CA PRO A 13 -13.79 -2.87 -10.82
C PRO A 13 -14.33 -3.64 -12.04
N ILE A 14 -15.02 -2.94 -12.94
CA ILE A 14 -15.63 -3.52 -14.16
C ILE A 14 -14.65 -4.21 -15.12
N GLY A 15 -13.34 -3.99 -14.95
CA GLY A 15 -12.28 -4.58 -15.76
C GLY A 15 -10.89 -4.36 -15.15
N PRO A 16 -9.85 -4.96 -15.73
CA PRO A 16 -8.48 -4.79 -15.26
C PRO A 16 -7.98 -3.35 -15.49
N ILE A 17 -7.15 -2.85 -14.58
CA ILE A 17 -6.54 -1.51 -14.69
C ILE A 17 -5.14 -1.52 -15.34
N ASN A 18 -4.56 -2.70 -15.55
CA ASN A 18 -3.23 -2.89 -16.14
C ASN A 18 -3.08 -4.33 -16.70
N SER A 19 -1.92 -4.62 -17.29
CA SER A 19 -1.50 -5.93 -17.75
C SER A 19 -0.63 -6.62 -16.68
N PRO A 20 -1.18 -7.56 -15.87
CA PRO A 20 -0.43 -8.20 -14.80
C PRO A 20 0.62 -9.18 -15.33
N GLY A 21 1.76 -9.27 -14.65
CA GLY A 21 2.75 -10.31 -14.90
C GLY A 21 2.34 -11.67 -14.32
N LEU A 22 3.05 -12.74 -14.72
CA LEU A 22 2.74 -14.12 -14.30
C LEU A 22 2.65 -14.28 -12.77
N LYS A 23 3.56 -13.68 -12.01
CA LYS A 23 3.54 -13.75 -10.54
C LYS A 23 2.27 -13.16 -9.93
N SER A 24 1.73 -12.08 -10.52
CA SER A 24 0.49 -11.46 -10.07
C SER A 24 -0.72 -12.35 -10.36
N ILE A 25 -0.73 -13.03 -11.52
CA ILE A 25 -1.79 -13.99 -11.88
C ILE A 25 -1.78 -15.18 -10.91
N ILE A 26 -0.60 -15.75 -10.63
CA ILE A 26 -0.46 -16.86 -9.68
C ILE A 26 -0.94 -16.45 -8.29
N ALA A 27 -0.57 -15.25 -7.80
CA ALA A 27 -1.01 -14.78 -6.49
C ALA A 27 -2.54 -14.54 -6.40
N ALA A 28 -3.18 -14.16 -7.51
CA ALA A 28 -4.64 -14.02 -7.57
C ALA A 28 -5.35 -15.38 -7.57
N LEU A 29 -4.78 -16.41 -8.22
CA LEU A 29 -5.34 -17.77 -8.24
C LEU A 29 -5.07 -18.56 -6.96
N TYR A 30 -3.90 -18.34 -6.35
CA TYR A 30 -3.39 -19.07 -5.20
C TYR A 30 -2.90 -18.09 -4.12
N PRO A 31 -3.82 -17.38 -3.44
CA PRO A 31 -3.43 -16.44 -2.40
C PRO A 31 -2.88 -17.17 -1.18
N ALA A 32 -2.05 -16.47 -0.39
CA ALA A 32 -1.66 -16.96 0.93
C ALA A 32 -2.85 -16.89 1.88
N GLU A 33 -3.03 -17.94 2.70
CA GLU A 33 -4.00 -17.91 3.79
C GLU A 33 -3.54 -16.92 4.86
N SER A 34 -4.34 -15.87 5.10
CA SER A 34 -4.05 -14.88 6.12
C SER A 34 -5.31 -14.15 6.57
N GLU A 35 -5.24 -13.54 7.75
CA GLU A 35 -6.31 -12.73 8.33
C GLU A 35 -6.06 -11.22 8.13
N TYR A 36 -5.10 -10.85 7.29
CA TYR A 36 -4.74 -9.46 7.09
C TYR A 36 -5.71 -8.77 6.15
N ILE A 37 -6.30 -7.67 6.60
CA ILE A 37 -7.23 -6.83 5.81
C ILE A 37 -6.66 -5.44 5.52
N TYR A 38 -5.50 -5.10 6.09
CA TYR A 38 -4.80 -3.84 5.83
C TYR A 38 -3.33 -4.07 5.51
N PHE A 39 -2.77 -3.21 4.66
CA PHE A 39 -1.33 -3.13 4.42
C PHE A 39 -0.88 -1.69 4.21
N VAL A 40 0.36 -1.38 4.57
CA VAL A 40 1.00 -0.09 4.28
C VAL A 40 2.48 -0.27 4.00
N ALA A 41 3.03 0.51 3.07
CA ALA A 41 4.46 0.50 2.79
C ALA A 41 5.30 0.79 4.04
N ARG A 42 6.42 0.10 4.20
CA ARG A 42 7.34 0.28 5.34
C ARG A 42 8.47 1.29 5.04
N GLY A 43 8.71 1.57 3.75
CA GLY A 43 9.71 2.55 3.29
C GLY A 43 11.05 1.95 2.87
N ASP A 44 11.20 0.64 2.96
CA ASP A 44 12.38 -0.16 2.59
C ASP A 44 12.10 -1.14 1.44
N GLY A 45 11.00 -0.93 0.71
CA GLY A 45 10.52 -1.83 -0.35
C GLY A 45 9.57 -2.93 0.13
N TYR A 46 9.35 -3.08 1.45
CA TYR A 46 8.40 -4.02 2.02
C TYR A 46 7.13 -3.34 2.54
N HIS A 47 6.18 -4.15 3.00
CA HIS A 47 4.91 -3.74 3.57
C HIS A 47 4.75 -4.26 5.00
N THR A 48 4.04 -3.50 5.82
CA THR A 48 3.50 -3.97 7.09
C THR A 48 2.05 -4.37 6.86
N PHE A 49 1.69 -5.61 7.20
CA PHE A 49 0.33 -6.13 7.17
C PHE A 49 -0.31 -6.04 8.56
N SER A 50 -1.61 -5.82 8.63
CA SER A 50 -2.34 -5.61 9.90
C SER A 50 -3.75 -6.18 9.83
N ARG A 51 -4.26 -6.65 10.98
CA ARG A 51 -5.59 -7.22 11.12
C ARG A 51 -6.62 -6.18 11.53
N THR A 52 -6.19 -5.15 12.26
CA THR A 52 -7.09 -4.09 12.73
C THR A 52 -6.75 -2.71 12.17
N GLN A 53 -7.72 -1.81 12.24
CA GLN A 53 -7.56 -0.44 11.79
C GLN A 53 -6.54 0.33 12.66
N GLU A 54 -6.48 0.04 13.95
CA GLU A 54 -5.56 0.66 14.91
C GLU A 54 -4.10 0.30 14.58
N GLU A 55 -3.83 -0.98 14.34
CA GLU A 55 -2.52 -1.49 13.91
C GLU A 55 -2.07 -0.81 12.61
N HIS A 56 -2.96 -0.75 11.63
CA HIS A 56 -2.70 -0.10 10.36
C HIS A 56 -2.40 1.39 10.53
N ASN A 57 -3.17 2.10 11.35
CA ASN A 57 -2.97 3.52 11.63
C ASN A 57 -1.63 3.78 12.34
N PHE A 58 -1.23 2.90 13.24
CA PHE A 58 0.09 2.97 13.87
C PHE A 58 1.22 2.78 12.85
N ALA A 59 1.11 1.79 11.96
CA ALA A 59 2.07 1.57 10.88
C ALA A 59 2.15 2.78 9.92
N LYS A 60 1.00 3.40 9.58
CA LYS A 60 0.95 4.65 8.79
C LYS A 60 1.71 5.80 9.46
N ARG A 61 1.58 5.97 10.78
CA ARG A 61 2.31 7.01 11.54
C ARG A 61 3.82 6.82 11.45
N LYS A 62 4.30 5.57 11.50
CA LYS A 62 5.72 5.24 11.31
C LYS A 62 6.20 5.64 9.92
N LEU A 63 5.49 5.25 8.86
CA LEU A 63 5.83 5.63 7.48
C LEU A 63 5.85 7.15 7.28
N ASN A 64 4.86 7.86 7.82
CA ASN A 64 4.77 9.32 7.71
C ASN A 64 5.94 10.02 8.40
N SER A 65 6.37 9.52 9.56
CA SER A 65 7.54 10.04 10.27
C SER A 65 8.83 9.82 9.47
N LEU A 66 8.99 8.66 8.84
CA LEU A 66 10.12 8.36 7.96
C LEU A 66 10.15 9.30 6.74
N ARG A 67 9.01 9.47 6.05
CA ARG A 67 8.89 10.38 4.89
C ARG A 67 9.27 11.82 5.24
N LYS A 68 8.85 12.32 6.41
CA LYS A 68 9.23 13.66 6.90
C LYS A 68 10.73 13.80 7.11
N LYS A 69 11.38 12.79 7.72
CA LYS A 69 12.84 12.78 7.92
C LYS A 69 13.60 12.81 6.58
N VAL A 70 13.24 11.91 5.66
CA VAL A 70 13.85 11.83 4.32
C VAL A 70 13.69 13.13 3.53
N SER A 71 12.50 13.73 3.57
CA SER A 71 12.24 15.02 2.92
C SER A 71 13.13 16.13 3.49
N ARG A 72 13.24 16.22 4.82
CA ARG A 72 14.11 17.18 5.51
C ARG A 72 15.58 17.01 5.14
N GLU A 73 16.08 15.78 5.09
CA GLU A 73 17.46 15.48 4.70
C GLU A 73 17.75 15.87 3.24
N ARG A 74 16.82 15.57 2.33
CA ARG A 74 16.94 15.99 0.93
C ARG A 74 17.01 17.51 0.79
N LEU A 75 16.18 18.23 1.54
CA LEU A 75 16.19 19.70 1.59
C LEU A 75 17.53 20.25 2.11
N LEU A 76 18.08 19.66 3.18
CA LEU A 76 19.38 20.05 3.72
C LEU A 76 20.53 19.80 2.74
N ARG A 77 20.50 18.69 2.00
CA ARG A 77 21.50 18.38 0.96
C ARG A 77 21.45 19.35 -0.22
N LYS A 78 20.26 19.80 -0.63
CA LYS A 78 20.09 20.75 -1.75
C LYS A 78 20.54 22.18 -1.41
N LYS A 79 20.55 22.54 -0.12
CA LYS A 79 21.00 23.86 0.35
C LYS A 79 22.51 23.97 0.53
N ARG A 80 23.21 22.84 0.50
CA ARG A 80 24.68 22.77 0.44
C ARG A 80 25.12 22.79 -1.01
#